data_AF-A0A1Y3B346-F1
#
_entry.id   AF-A0A1Y3B346-F1
#
_cell.length_a   1.000
_cell.length_b   1.000
_cell.length_c   1.000
_cell.angle_alpha   90.00
_cell.angle_beta   90.00
_cell.angle_gamma   90.00
#
_symmetry.space_group_name_H-M   'P 1'
#
loop_
_entity.id
_entity.type
_entity.pdbx_description
1 polymer ?
#
loop_
_entity_poly.entity_id
_entity_poly.type
_entity_poly.pdbx_seq_one_letter_code
_entity_poly.pdbx_strand_id
1 'polypeptide(L)'
;MKSNLSTVHKEVRVTVVVKMLNGELNNFEFNAALSADQVLSKLLPTSIARDYYLRHADDSNIIFKRHETILNHSNITLEIVPKIMFTCEMNRESNETLFGFSVESELCQDDLRVYVSRVEPGSLAALQSLRRGDEIVVINGAFVQDLDMMYVESILQEELALCLTIR
;
A
#
# COMPACT_ATOMS: atom_id res chain seq x y z
N MET A 1 -41.48 26.89 25.88
CA MET A 1 -40.70 25.77 26.47
C MET A 1 -39.95 25.07 25.34
N LYS A 2 -38.65 25.32 25.19
CA LYS A 2 -37.81 24.64 24.20
C LYS A 2 -37.16 23.45 24.88
N SER A 3 -37.51 22.23 24.47
CA SER A 3 -36.87 20.99 24.89
C SER A 3 -35.55 20.83 24.15
N ASN A 4 -34.43 21.03 24.84
CA ASN A 4 -33.11 20.65 24.33
C ASN A 4 -32.98 19.12 24.42
N LEU A 5 -33.21 18.42 23.30
CA LEU A 5 -32.66 17.08 23.13
C LEU A 5 -31.17 17.25 22.86
N SER A 6 -30.35 17.10 23.90
CA SER A 6 -28.93 16.85 23.74
C SER A 6 -28.78 15.45 23.15
N THR A 7 -28.62 15.39 21.83
CA THR A 7 -28.22 14.17 21.11
C THR A 7 -26.87 13.74 21.67
N VAL A 8 -26.86 12.77 22.58
CA VAL A 8 -25.64 12.12 23.06
C VAL A 8 -25.08 11.37 21.84
N HIS A 9 -24.16 12.00 21.12
CA HIS A 9 -23.33 11.30 20.16
C HIS A 9 -22.58 10.24 20.96
N LYS A 10 -22.98 8.97 20.79
CA LYS A 10 -22.26 7.82 21.34
C LYS A 10 -20.85 7.89 20.76
N GLU A 11 -19.90 8.34 21.57
CA GLU A 11 -18.49 8.41 21.21
C GLU A 11 -18.06 6.97 20.87
N VAL A 12 -17.77 6.71 19.59
CA VAL A 12 -17.37 5.38 19.14
C VAL A 12 -15.96 5.15 19.66
N ARG A 13 -15.84 4.35 20.71
CA ARG A 13 -14.55 3.88 21.21
C ARG A 13 -14.18 2.59 20.48
N VAL A 14 -13.04 2.60 19.82
CA VAL A 14 -12.43 1.44 19.17
C VAL A 14 -11.18 1.08 19.96
N THR A 15 -11.19 -0.10 20.57
CA THR A 15 -10.00 -0.67 21.21
C THR A 15 -9.37 -1.65 20.23
N VAL A 16 -8.09 -1.45 19.91
CA VAL A 16 -7.31 -2.39 19.10
C VAL A 16 -6.07 -2.83 19.87
N VAL A 17 -5.78 -4.11 19.79
CA VAL A 17 -4.48 -4.64 20.22
C VAL A 17 -3.59 -4.66 18.99
N VAL A 18 -2.42 -4.02 19.04
CA VAL A 18 -1.50 -3.97 17.92
C VAL A 18 -0.21 -4.65 18.29
N LYS A 19 0.15 -5.69 17.53
CA LYS A 19 1.48 -6.27 17.54
C LYS A 19 2.44 -5.34 16.81
N MET A 20 3.32 -4.74 17.59
CA MET A 20 4.37 -3.83 17.13
C MET A 20 5.51 -4.59 16.46
N LEU A 21 6.39 -3.87 15.76
CA LEU A 21 7.53 -4.45 15.04
C LEU A 21 8.54 -5.17 15.94
N ASN A 22 8.62 -4.78 17.22
CA ASN A 22 9.44 -5.45 18.24
C ASN A 22 8.78 -6.72 18.80
N GLY A 23 7.57 -7.07 18.34
CA GLY A 23 6.80 -8.22 18.82
C GLY A 23 5.91 -7.95 20.04
N GLU A 24 5.98 -6.75 20.63
CA GLU A 24 5.12 -6.39 21.78
C GLU A 24 3.68 -6.14 21.35
N LEU A 25 2.74 -6.56 22.20
CA LEU A 25 1.31 -6.28 22.03
C LEU A 25 0.94 -5.03 22.83
N ASN A 26 0.53 -3.98 22.13
CA ASN A 26 0.11 -2.72 22.73
C ASN A 26 -1.38 -2.48 22.53
N ASN A 27 -2.07 -2.06 23.58
CA ASN A 27 -3.48 -1.69 23.52
C ASN A 27 -3.61 -0.21 23.19
N PHE A 28 -4.37 0.10 22.15
CA PHE A 28 -4.68 1.47 21.75
C PHE A 28 -6.19 1.69 21.77
N GLU A 29 -6.60 2.83 22.34
CA GLU A 29 -7.97 3.29 22.31
C GLU A 29 -8.09 4.52 21.41
N PHE A 30 -9.03 4.43 20.46
CA PHE A 30 -9.34 5.52 19.55
C PHE A 30 -10.79 5.97 19.76
N ASN A 31 -10.99 7.29 19.85
CA ASN A 31 -12.32 7.91 20.06
C ASN A 31 -13.11 8.11 18.75
N ALA A 32 -12.72 7.42 17.69
CA ALA A 32 -13.36 7.46 16.39
C ALA A 32 -13.07 6.16 15.62
N ALA A 33 -13.93 5.85 14.66
CA ALA A 33 -13.62 4.86 13.64
C ALA A 33 -12.53 5.44 12.72
N LEU A 34 -11.39 4.75 12.63
CA LEU A 34 -10.23 5.18 11.85
C LEU A 34 -10.00 4.24 10.68
N SER A 35 -9.51 4.78 9.56
CA SER A 35 -8.99 3.94 8.48
C SER A 35 -7.66 3.30 8.87
N ALA A 36 -7.27 2.22 8.19
CA ALA A 36 -5.97 1.59 8.39
C ALA A 36 -4.80 2.59 8.23
N ASP A 37 -4.92 3.51 7.26
CA ASP A 37 -3.96 4.60 7.05
C ASP A 37 -3.85 5.54 8.26
N GLN A 38 -4.99 5.94 8.83
CA GLN A 38 -5.03 6.82 9.99
C GLN A 38 -4.49 6.14 11.25
N VAL A 39 -4.73 4.84 11.40
CA VAL A 39 -4.15 4.05 12.50
C VAL A 39 -2.64 3.97 12.34
N LEU A 40 -2.13 3.58 11.17
CA LEU A 40 -0.67 3.53 10.92
C LEU A 40 0.00 4.88 11.14
N SER A 41 -0.61 5.98 10.67
CA SER A 41 -0.09 7.34 10.83
C SER A 41 -0.08 7.83 12.28
N LYS A 42 -0.91 7.25 13.15
CA LYS A 42 -0.88 7.52 14.60
C LYS A 42 0.16 6.67 15.34
N LEU A 43 0.46 5.47 14.84
CA LEU A 43 1.32 4.49 15.50
C LEU A 43 2.79 4.57 15.05
N LEU A 44 3.04 5.06 13.83
CA LEU A 44 4.36 5.12 13.22
C LEU A 44 4.66 6.56 12.74
N PRO A 45 5.94 6.95 12.67
CA PRO A 45 6.33 8.18 11.99
C PRO A 45 5.78 8.23 10.55
N THR A 46 5.27 9.39 10.14
CA THR A 46 4.67 9.59 8.81
C THR A 46 5.59 9.19 7.67
N SER A 47 6.90 9.35 7.85
CA SER A 47 7.94 8.98 6.87
C SER A 47 7.99 7.48 6.57
N ILE A 48 7.60 6.62 7.51
CA ILE A 48 7.69 5.16 7.36
C ILE A 48 6.31 4.49 7.32
N ALA A 49 5.24 5.14 7.77
CA ALA A 49 3.90 4.56 7.86
C ALA A 49 3.34 4.04 6.51
N ARG A 50 3.88 4.51 5.38
CA ARG A 50 3.53 4.04 4.03
C ARG A 50 4.14 2.66 3.72
N ASP A 51 5.20 2.28 4.42
CA ASP A 51 5.96 1.03 4.22
C ASP A 51 5.41 -0.12 5.06
N TYR A 52 4.31 0.11 5.79
CA TYR A 52 3.65 -0.90 6.58
C TYR A 52 2.17 -1.02 6.17
N TYR A 53 1.59 -2.16 6.48
CA TYR A 53 0.16 -2.42 6.38
C TYR A 53 -0.35 -3.08 7.66
N LEU A 54 -1.67 -3.02 7.86
CA LEU A 54 -2.32 -3.69 8.98
C LEU A 54 -2.89 -5.02 8.49
N ARG A 55 -2.63 -6.07 9.24
CA ARG A 55 -3.16 -7.42 9.03
C ARG A 55 -3.87 -7.89 10.29
N HIS A 56 -4.88 -8.73 10.17
CA HIS A 56 -5.44 -9.40 11.33
C HIS A 56 -4.42 -10.38 11.91
N ALA A 57 -4.22 -10.39 13.23
CA ALA A 57 -3.22 -11.24 13.87
C ALA A 57 -3.61 -12.73 13.85
N ASP A 58 -4.90 -13.02 14.05
CA ASP A 58 -5.40 -14.41 14.08
C ASP A 58 -5.70 -15.02 12.70
N ASP A 59 -5.84 -14.18 11.66
CA ASP A 59 -6.09 -14.63 10.29
C ASP A 59 -5.25 -13.81 9.30
N SER A 60 -4.14 -14.39 8.89
CA SER A 60 -3.19 -13.74 7.98
C SER A 60 -3.75 -13.43 6.59
N ASN A 61 -4.92 -13.96 6.23
CA ASN A 61 -5.57 -13.64 4.95
C ASN A 61 -6.34 -12.32 4.99
N ILE A 62 -6.63 -11.78 6.19
CA ILE A 62 -7.35 -10.53 6.35
C ILE A 62 -6.34 -9.38 6.40
N ILE A 63 -6.24 -8.66 5.30
CA ILE A 63 -5.39 -7.47 5.13
C ILE A 63 -6.28 -6.24 5.03
N PHE A 64 -6.02 -5.22 5.84
CA PHE A 64 -6.76 -3.97 5.81
C PHE A 64 -6.16 -3.00 4.79
N LYS A 65 -6.93 -2.67 3.74
CA LYS A 65 -6.54 -1.64 2.76
C LYS A 65 -6.49 -0.28 3.45
N ARG A 66 -5.67 0.66 2.94
CA ARG A 66 -5.45 1.98 3.56
C ARG A 66 -6.75 2.76 3.85
N HIS A 67 -7.74 2.67 2.96
CA HIS A 67 -9.04 3.33 3.09
C HIS A 67 -10.05 2.55 3.94
N GLU A 68 -9.79 1.27 4.25
CA GLU A 68 -10.73 0.44 5.01
C GLU A 68 -10.76 0.91 6.45
N THR A 69 -11.98 1.13 6.94
CA THR A 69 -12.22 1.52 8.32
C THR A 69 -12.08 0.31 9.22
N ILE A 70 -11.28 0.45 10.27
CA ILE A 70 -11.19 -0.55 11.33
C ILE A 70 -12.39 -0.34 12.24
N LEU A 71 -13.38 -1.22 12.14
CA LEU A 71 -14.59 -1.17 12.93
C LEU A 71 -14.49 -1.99 14.22
N ASN A 72 -15.34 -1.63 15.18
CA ASN A 72 -15.52 -2.22 16.50
C ASN A 72 -16.10 -3.65 16.42
N HIS A 73 -15.35 -4.56 15.78
CA HIS A 73 -15.52 -5.99 15.94
C HIS A 73 -14.82 -6.34 17.24
N SER A 74 -15.58 -6.70 18.28
CA SER A 74 -15.12 -7.36 19.52
C SER A 74 -13.60 -7.61 19.59
N ASN A 75 -12.85 -6.75 20.30
CA ASN A 75 -11.40 -6.85 20.53
C ASN A 75 -10.59 -7.43 19.35
N ILE A 76 -10.48 -6.67 18.25
CA ILE A 76 -9.60 -7.07 17.15
C ILE A 76 -8.12 -6.93 17.53
N THR A 77 -7.33 -7.94 17.19
CA THR A 77 -5.87 -7.90 17.27
C THR A 77 -5.30 -7.70 15.86
N LEU A 78 -4.55 -6.61 15.69
CA LEU A 78 -3.89 -6.24 14.46
C LEU A 78 -2.38 -6.47 14.57
N GLU A 79 -1.75 -6.69 13.44
CA GLU A 79 -0.30 -6.76 13.32
C GLU A 79 0.17 -5.70 12.33
N ILE A 80 1.18 -4.91 12.72
CA ILE A 80 1.89 -4.02 11.81
C ILE A 80 2.89 -4.88 11.06
N VAL A 81 2.69 -5.02 9.75
CA VAL A 81 3.55 -5.84 8.90
C VAL A 81 4.29 -4.93 7.92
N PRO A 82 5.62 -5.04 7.80
CA PRO A 82 6.36 -4.33 6.75
C PRO A 82 5.89 -4.81 5.38
N LYS A 83 5.74 -3.88 4.45
CA LYS A 83 5.62 -4.17 3.04
C LYS A 83 6.98 -4.67 2.57
N ILE A 84 6.96 -5.75 1.81
CA ILE A 84 8.18 -6.28 1.23
C ILE A 84 8.49 -5.42 0.02
N MET A 85 9.51 -4.59 0.14
CA MET A 85 10.07 -3.90 -1.02
C MET A 85 11.15 -4.76 -1.65
N PHE A 86 11.12 -4.86 -2.97
CA PHE A 86 12.17 -5.53 -3.73
C PHE A 86 12.46 -4.77 -5.02
N THR A 87 13.63 -5.02 -5.58
CA THR A 87 14.06 -4.41 -6.83
C THR A 87 13.93 -5.43 -7.95
N CYS A 88 13.32 -5.05 -9.06
CA CYS A 88 13.35 -5.80 -10.31
C CYS A 88 14.32 -5.14 -11.27
N GLU A 89 15.33 -5.90 -11.71
CA GLU A 89 16.26 -5.45 -12.75
C GLU A 89 16.03 -6.30 -14.00
N MET A 90 15.65 -5.64 -15.10
CA MET A 90 15.34 -6.30 -16.36
C MET A 90 16.12 -5.64 -17.49
N ASN A 91 16.63 -6.46 -18.40
CA ASN A 91 17.31 -6.00 -19.61
C ASN A 91 16.72 -6.72 -20.81
N ARG A 92 16.51 -5.98 -21.90
CA ARG A 92 16.09 -6.50 -23.21
C ARG A 92 17.09 -6.09 -24.29
N GLU A 93 17.19 -6.88 -25.35
CA GLU A 93 18.14 -6.62 -26.44
C GLU A 93 17.68 -5.51 -27.39
N SER A 94 16.37 -5.31 -27.54
CA SER A 94 15.77 -4.29 -28.39
C SER A 94 14.36 -3.92 -27.91
N ASN A 95 13.84 -2.78 -28.37
CA ASN A 95 12.49 -2.32 -28.05
C ASN A 95 11.38 -3.16 -28.71
N GLU A 96 11.71 -4.07 -29.62
CA GLU A 96 10.77 -5.05 -30.19
C GLU A 96 10.44 -6.17 -29.19
N THR A 97 11.36 -6.46 -28.26
CA THR A 97 11.12 -7.39 -27.16
C THR A 97 10.46 -6.64 -26.01
N LEU A 98 9.34 -7.14 -25.51
CA LEU A 98 8.66 -6.55 -24.36
C LEU A 98 9.22 -7.13 -23.04
N PHE A 99 9.15 -6.36 -21.96
CA PHE A 99 9.44 -6.86 -20.62
C PHE A 99 8.38 -7.87 -20.12
N GLY A 100 7.19 -7.86 -20.72
CA GLY A 100 6.10 -8.80 -20.48
C GLY A 100 5.27 -8.53 -19.24
N PHE A 101 5.00 -7.25 -18.95
CA PHE A 101 4.01 -6.83 -17.97
C PHE A 101 3.21 -5.63 -18.48
N SER A 102 2.06 -5.39 -17.85
CA SER A 102 1.21 -4.23 -18.11
C SER A 102 0.96 -3.49 -16.81
N VAL A 103 0.68 -2.20 -16.91
CA VAL A 103 0.40 -1.34 -15.76
C VAL A 103 -0.97 -0.71 -15.85
N GLU A 104 -1.52 -0.32 -14.71
CA GLU A 104 -2.67 0.57 -14.55
C GLU A 104 -2.29 1.68 -13.57
N SER A 105 -2.97 2.82 -13.64
CA SER A 105 -2.67 3.95 -12.76
C SER A 105 -3.91 4.52 -12.07
N GLU A 106 -3.68 5.10 -10.90
CA GLU A 106 -4.64 5.90 -10.16
C GLU A 106 -3.99 7.21 -9.72
N LEU A 107 -4.80 8.27 -9.62
CA LEU A 107 -4.40 9.53 -8.99
C LEU A 107 -5.04 9.61 -7.62
N CYS A 108 -4.22 9.72 -6.58
CA CYS A 108 -4.68 9.81 -5.20
C CYS A 108 -4.11 11.07 -4.55
N GLN A 109 -4.94 12.10 -4.37
CA GLN A 109 -4.52 13.40 -3.81
C GLN A 109 -3.33 14.01 -4.58
N ASP A 110 -3.41 13.97 -5.91
CA ASP A 110 -2.38 14.42 -6.86
C ASP A 110 -1.11 13.55 -6.95
N ASP A 111 -0.93 12.56 -6.07
CA ASP A 111 0.13 11.55 -6.23
C ASP A 111 -0.25 10.56 -7.34
N LEU A 112 0.61 10.38 -8.35
CA LEU A 112 0.50 9.29 -9.32
C LEU A 112 0.87 7.96 -8.66
N ARG A 113 0.04 6.94 -8.88
CA ARG A 113 0.35 5.57 -8.48
C ARG A 113 0.20 4.64 -9.65
N VAL A 114 1.14 3.72 -9.78
CA VAL A 114 1.21 2.78 -10.90
C VAL A 114 1.29 1.37 -10.33
N TYR A 115 0.37 0.52 -10.78
CA TYR A 115 0.22 -0.85 -10.35
C TYR A 115 0.41 -1.79 -11.53
N VAL A 116 1.00 -2.95 -11.28
CA VAL A 116 1.11 -4.02 -12.26
C VAL A 116 -0.27 -4.65 -12.44
N SER A 117 -0.89 -4.45 -13.60
CA SER A 117 -2.21 -4.99 -13.91
C SER A 117 -2.14 -6.42 -14.46
N ARG A 118 -1.03 -6.78 -15.10
CA ARG A 118 -0.79 -8.11 -15.69
C ARG A 118 0.71 -8.41 -15.76
N VAL A 119 1.06 -9.69 -15.61
CA VAL A 119 2.40 -10.23 -15.90
C VAL A 119 2.24 -11.44 -16.81
N GLU A 120 3.05 -11.49 -17.87
CA GLU A 120 3.04 -12.58 -18.85
C GLU A 120 3.90 -13.76 -18.35
N PRO A 121 3.40 -15.01 -18.38
CA PRO A 121 4.18 -16.16 -17.98
C PRO A 121 5.47 -16.32 -18.81
N GLY A 122 6.59 -16.54 -18.16
CA GLY A 122 7.90 -16.74 -18.82
C GLY A 122 8.58 -15.45 -19.32
N SER A 123 7.99 -14.29 -19.07
CA SER A 123 8.59 -12.99 -19.41
C SER A 123 9.74 -12.59 -18.48
N LEU A 124 10.48 -11.54 -18.86
CA LEU A 124 11.51 -10.92 -18.00
C LEU A 124 10.91 -10.48 -16.66
N ALA A 125 9.73 -9.89 -16.68
CA ALA A 125 9.01 -9.47 -15.47
C ALA A 125 8.68 -10.66 -14.56
N ALA A 126 8.20 -11.78 -15.12
CA ALA A 126 7.91 -12.99 -14.35
C ALA A 126 9.18 -13.59 -13.70
N LEU A 127 10.32 -13.54 -14.40
CA LEU A 127 11.61 -14.01 -13.89
C LEU A 127 12.12 -13.15 -12.73
N GLN A 128 11.78 -11.86 -12.71
CA GLN A 128 12.06 -10.93 -11.61
C GLN A 128 11.02 -10.99 -10.48
N SER A 129 10.17 -12.02 -10.46
CA SER A 129 9.12 -12.23 -9.45
C SER A 129 8.06 -11.12 -9.39
N LEU A 130 7.94 -10.28 -10.42
CA LEU A 130 6.89 -9.28 -10.52
C LEU A 130 5.52 -9.97 -10.60
N ARG A 131 4.53 -9.43 -9.91
CA ARG A 131 3.17 -9.98 -9.83
C ARG A 131 2.12 -8.92 -10.08
N ARG A 132 0.94 -9.37 -10.50
CA ARG A 132 -0.23 -8.48 -10.56
C ARG A 132 -0.56 -7.94 -9.16
N GLY A 133 -0.81 -6.65 -9.09
CA GLY A 133 -1.13 -5.91 -7.86
C GLY A 133 0.07 -5.24 -7.20
N ASP A 134 1.29 -5.56 -7.65
CA ASP A 134 2.52 -4.90 -7.21
C ASP A 134 2.49 -3.42 -7.56
N GLU A 135 2.93 -2.55 -6.64
CA GLU A 135 3.05 -1.12 -6.89
C GLU A 135 4.47 -0.75 -7.31
N ILE A 136 4.61 -0.04 -8.41
CA ILE A 136 5.89 0.52 -8.85
C ILE A 136 6.06 1.86 -8.15
N VAL A 137 6.98 1.94 -7.19
CA VAL A 137 7.23 3.16 -6.41
C VAL A 137 8.39 3.99 -6.96
N VAL A 138 9.38 3.33 -7.57
CA VAL A 138 10.51 3.97 -8.25
C VAL A 138 10.72 3.31 -9.60
N ILE A 139 10.91 4.10 -10.64
CA ILE A 139 11.24 3.66 -11.99
C ILE A 139 12.53 4.35 -12.44
N ASN A 140 13.58 3.57 -12.70
CA ASN A 140 14.91 4.05 -13.11
C ASN A 140 15.45 5.20 -12.24
N GLY A 141 15.23 5.12 -10.93
CA GLY A 141 15.70 6.09 -9.95
C GLY A 141 14.78 7.31 -9.73
N ALA A 142 13.67 7.41 -10.45
CA ALA A 142 12.66 8.46 -10.26
C ALA A 142 11.45 7.94 -9.46
N PHE A 143 10.97 8.73 -8.50
CA PHE A 143 9.78 8.40 -7.72
C PHE A 143 8.52 8.55 -8.58
N VAL A 144 7.73 7.48 -8.69
CA VAL A 144 6.55 7.45 -9.56
C VAL A 144 5.50 8.51 -9.17
N GLN A 145 5.36 8.82 -7.88
CA GLN A 145 4.40 9.83 -7.38
C GLN A 145 4.68 11.24 -7.90
N ASP A 146 5.92 11.54 -8.29
CA ASP A 146 6.34 12.87 -8.77
C ASP A 146 6.32 12.96 -10.31
N LEU A 147 5.89 11.90 -11.00
CA LEU A 147 5.89 11.79 -12.46
C LEU A 147 4.46 11.86 -13.01
N ASP A 148 4.34 12.07 -14.31
CA ASP A 148 3.12 11.81 -15.05
C ASP A 148 3.16 10.44 -15.74
N MET A 149 1.98 9.92 -16.12
CA MET A 149 1.86 8.61 -16.74
C MET A 149 2.56 8.54 -18.10
N MET A 150 2.63 9.64 -18.84
CA MET A 150 3.26 9.68 -20.16
C MET A 150 4.78 9.44 -20.04
N TYR A 151 5.41 10.03 -19.03
CA TYR A 151 6.81 9.80 -18.74
C TYR A 151 7.08 8.36 -18.30
N VAL A 152 6.23 7.79 -17.42
CA VAL A 152 6.32 6.38 -17.03
C VAL A 152 6.22 5.46 -18.26
N GLU A 153 5.24 5.68 -19.14
CA GLU A 153 5.07 4.90 -20.37
C GLU A 153 6.28 5.02 -21.30
N SER A 154 6.86 6.22 -21.44
CA SER A 154 8.06 6.42 -22.27
C SER A 154 9.23 5.58 -21.78
N ILE A 155 9.48 5.53 -20.46
CA ILE A 155 10.53 4.68 -19.89
C ILE A 155 10.26 3.19 -20.19
N LEU A 156 9.02 2.74 -19.95
CA LEU A 156 8.65 1.34 -20.17
C LEU A 156 8.77 0.91 -21.65
N GLN A 157 8.58 1.84 -22.59
CA GLN A 157 8.60 1.58 -24.02
C GLN A 157 9.96 1.79 -24.68
N GLU A 158 10.76 2.74 -24.21
CA GLU A 158 11.97 3.19 -24.91
C GLU A 158 13.27 2.65 -24.29
N GLU A 159 13.29 2.34 -22.99
CA GLU A 159 14.50 1.89 -22.30
C GLU A 159 14.81 0.41 -22.55
N LEU A 160 16.10 0.09 -22.70
CA LEU A 160 16.57 -1.29 -22.79
C LEU A 160 16.77 -1.93 -21.41
N ALA A 161 16.91 -1.10 -20.38
CA ALA A 161 17.12 -1.53 -19.00
C ALA A 161 16.09 -0.87 -18.08
N LEU A 162 15.45 -1.69 -17.24
CA LEU A 162 14.55 -1.22 -16.19
C LEU A 162 15.08 -1.64 -14.83
N CYS A 163 15.16 -0.68 -13.92
CA CYS A 163 15.35 -0.86 -12.50
C CYS A 163 14.11 -0.32 -11.79
N LEU A 164 13.27 -1.24 -11.30
CA LEU A 164 12.02 -0.90 -10.63
C LEU A 164 12.14 -1.21 -9.14
N THR A 165 11.71 -0.29 -8.28
CA THR A 165 11.42 -0.63 -6.88
C THR A 165 9.94 -0.90 -6.73
N ILE A 166 9.63 -2.08 -6.21
CA ILE A 166 8.28 -2.62 -6.05
C ILE A 166 7.87 -2.59 -4.58
N ARG A 167 6.58 -2.34 -4.32
CA ARG A 167 5.96 -2.30 -2.99
C ARG A 167 4.66 -3.10 -2.93
#